data_AF-A0A3D1M7H9-F1
#
_entry.id   AF-A0A3D1M7H9-F1
#
_cell.length_a   1.000
_cell.length_b   1.000
_cell.length_c   1.000
_cell.angle_alpha   90.00
_cell.angle_beta   90.00
_cell.angle_gamma   90.00
#
_symmetry.space_group_name_H-M   'P 1'
#
loop_
_entity.id
_entity.type
_entity.pdbx_description
1 polymer ?
#
loop_
_entity_poly.entity_id
_entity_poly.type
_entity_poly.pdbx_seq_one_letter_code
_entity_poly.pdbx_strand_id
1 'polypeptide(L)' 'VLQNNDGNYYCPTLIVAPITTKLKKLNLPTHCYFETVRGLPEPSMVSLEQIKTIDK' A
#
# COMPACT_ATOMS: atom_id res chain seq x y z
N VAL A 1 -0.19 -4.93 2.72
CA VAL A 1 -0.40 -4.81 4.18
C VAL A 1 0.89 -4.29 4.79
N LEU A 2 0.82 -3.30 5.68
CA LEU A 2 2.02 -2.71 6.34
C LEU A 2 2.18 -3.17 7.79
N GLN A 3 1.09 -3.64 8.40
CA GLN A 3 1.07 -4.12 9.78
C GLN A 3 2.04 -5.29 9.99
N ASN A 4 2.66 -5.33 11.17
CA ASN A 4 3.57 -6.41 11.57
C ASN A 4 2.82 -7.76 11.66
N ASN A 5 3.57 -8.86 11.60
CA ASN A 5 2.98 -10.20 11.51
C ASN A 5 2.15 -10.61 12.73
N ASP A 6 2.56 -10.22 13.95
CA ASP A 6 1.79 -10.52 15.16
C ASP A 6 0.44 -9.82 15.14
N GLY A 7 0.40 -8.54 14.76
CA GLY A 7 -0.85 -7.82 14.56
C GLY A 7 -1.71 -8.44 13.47
N ASN A 8 -1.11 -8.81 12.34
CA ASN A 8 -1.82 -9.50 11.25
C ASN A 8 -2.47 -10.80 11.73
N TYR A 9 -1.86 -11.50 12.69
CA TYR A 9 -2.40 -12.72 13.24
C TYR A 9 -3.47 -12.47 14.31
N TYR A 10 -3.18 -11.66 15.33
CA TYR A 10 -4.01 -11.54 16.54
C TYR A 10 -5.08 -10.43 16.49
N CYS A 11 -4.89 -9.34 15.74
CA CYS A 11 -5.81 -8.19 15.78
C CYS A 11 -6.99 -8.36 14.79
N PRO A 12 -8.17 -7.79 15.06
CA PRO A 12 -9.29 -7.81 14.10
C PRO A 12 -9.09 -6.85 12.92
N THR A 13 -8.13 -5.92 13.01
CA THR A 13 -7.86 -4.88 12.01
C THR A 13 -6.50 -5.04 11.34
N LEU A 14 -6.32 -4.36 10.20
CA LEU A 14 -5.08 -4.28 9.42
C LEU A 14 -4.68 -2.83 9.15
N ILE A 15 -3.40 -2.51 9.31
CA ILE A 15 -2.79 -1.28 8.79
C ILE A 15 -2.34 -1.51 7.33
N VAL A 16 -2.85 -0.68 6.42
CA VAL A 16 -2.64 -0.77 4.98
C VAL A 16 -2.28 0.60 4.37
N ALA A 17 -1.64 0.59 3.21
CA ALA A 17 -1.51 1.76 2.34
C ALA A 17 -2.17 1.47 0.98
N PRO A 18 -2.86 2.45 0.38
CA PRO A 18 -3.55 2.27 -0.88
C PRO A 18 -2.57 2.16 -2.05
N ILE A 19 -3.00 1.43 -3.07
CA ILE A 19 -2.32 1.28 -4.37
C ILE A 19 -3.16 1.96 -5.44
N THR A 20 -2.51 2.65 -6.38
CA THR A 20 -3.18 3.26 -7.53
C THR A 20 -2.36 3.13 -8.82
N THR A 21 -3.04 2.95 -9.95
CA THR A 21 -2.46 3.05 -11.30
C THR A 21 -2.25 4.52 -11.72
N LYS A 22 -2.86 5.48 -11.01
CA LYS A 22 -2.71 6.91 -11.30
C LYS A 22 -1.39 7.43 -10.74
N LEU A 23 -0.35 7.36 -11.56
CA LEU A 23 0.99 7.85 -11.23
C LEU A 23 0.99 9.38 -11.10
N LYS A 24 1.36 9.89 -9.93
CA LYS A 24 1.44 11.33 -9.63
C LYS A 24 2.58 11.58 -8.65
N LYS A 25 3.24 12.75 -8.79
CA LYS A 25 4.25 13.23 -7.84
C LYS A 25 5.31 12.17 -7.48
N LEU A 26 5.88 11.51 -8.50
CA LEU A 26 6.80 10.37 -8.34
C LEU A 26 8.06 10.68 -7.51
N ASN A 27 8.43 11.96 -7.38
CA ASN A 27 9.58 12.39 -6.59
C ASN A 27 9.26 12.55 -5.08
N LEU A 28 8.03 12.28 -4.65
CA LEU A 28 7.71 12.30 -3.23
C LEU A 28 8.29 11.07 -2.54
N PRO A 29 9.02 11.22 -1.41
CA PRO A 29 9.59 10.09 -0.68
C PRO A 29 8.56 9.08 -0.15
N THR A 30 7.29 9.49 0.00
CA THR A 30 6.19 8.61 0.43
C THR A 30 5.52 7.87 -0.72
N HIS A 31 5.89 8.16 -1.96
CA HIS A 31 5.35 7.52 -3.15
C HIS A 31 6.31 6.43 -3.64
N CYS A 32 5.88 5.17 -3.60
CA CYS A 32 6.68 4.05 -4.05
C CYS A 32 6.14 3.52 -5.38
N TYR A 33 6.84 3.79 -6.48
CA TYR A 33 6.52 3.29 -7.81
C TYR A 33 6.98 1.85 -8.01
N PHE A 34 6.24 1.09 -8.80
CA PHE A 34 6.63 -0.23 -9.26
C PHE A 34 6.08 -0.52 -10.65
N GLU A 35 6.93 -1.08 -11.51
CA GLU A 35 6.66 -1.28 -12.93
C GLU A 35 5.81 -2.53 -13.20
N THR A 36 6.09 -3.63 -12.50
CA THR A 36 5.32 -4.87 -12.63
C THR A 36 5.21 -5.56 -11.28
N VAL A 37 3.98 -5.80 -10.86
CA VAL A 37 3.65 -6.56 -9.65
C VAL A 37 2.60 -7.59 -10.00
N ARG A 38 2.82 -8.83 -9.55
CA ARG A 38 1.86 -9.92 -9.78
C ARG A 38 0.48 -9.53 -9.23
N GLY A 39 -0.54 -9.63 -10.07
CA GLY A 39 -1.93 -9.31 -9.72
C GLY A 39 -2.36 -7.88 -10.02
N LEU A 40 -1.46 -7.03 -10.55
CA LEU A 40 -1.80 -5.71 -11.05
C LEU A 40 -1.59 -5.66 -12.57
N PRO A 41 -2.55 -5.11 -13.35
CA PRO A 41 -2.49 -5.13 -14.81
C PRO A 41 -1.52 -4.10 -15.39
N GLU A 42 -1.15 -3.08 -14.62
CA GLU A 42 -0.41 -1.91 -15.07
C GLU A 42 0.60 -1.44 -14.01
N PRO A 43 1.63 -0.67 -14.41
CA PRO A 43 2.50 0.03 -13.49
C PRO A 43 1.68 0.84 -12.49
N SER A 44 2.03 0.74 -11.22
CA SER A 44 1.25 1.34 -10.15
C SER A 44 2.18 1.91 -9.08
N MET A 45 1.57 2.54 -8.08
CA MET A 45 2.28 3.22 -7.01
C MET A 45 1.56 3.04 -5.68
N VAL A 46 2.32 2.88 -4.59
CA VAL A 46 1.82 2.95 -3.21
C VAL A 46 1.94 4.40 -2.72
N SER A 47 0.88 4.91 -2.08
CA SER A 47 0.88 6.23 -1.41
C SER A 47 0.96 6.06 0.11
N LEU A 48 2.18 6.11 0.67
CA LEU A 48 2.43 5.87 2.10
C LEU A 48 1.98 7.02 3.01
N GLU A 49 1.69 8.20 2.49
CA GLU A 49 1.07 9.30 3.25
C GLU A 49 -0.43 9.08 3.50
N GLN A 50 -1.04 8.07 2.86
CA GLN A 50 -2.46 7.74 2.98
C GLN A 50 -2.71 6.42 3.73
N ILE A 51 -1.89 6.11 4.73
CA ILE A 51 -2.06 4.91 5.57
C ILE A 51 -3.44 4.91 6.25
N LYS A 52 -4.07 3.74 6.28
CA LYS A 52 -5.37 3.52 6.93
C LYS A 52 -5.36 2.23 7.76
N THR A 53 -6.19 2.22 8.80
CA THR A 53 -6.58 0.99 9.50
C THR A 53 -7.94 0.55 8.98
N ILE A 54 -8.08 -0.71 8.59
CA ILE A 54 -9.33 -1.32 8.10
C ILE A 54 -9.68 -2.55 8.94
N ASP A 55 -10.96 -2.90 8.99
CA ASP A 55 -11.40 -4.21 9.50
C ASP A 55 -11.01 -5.32 8.51
N LYS A 56 -10.80 -6.54 9.00
CA LYS A 56 -10.38 -7.69 8.19
C LYS A 56 -11.50 -8.25 7.30
#